data_AF-U6SR12-F1
#
_entry.id   AF-U6SR12-F1
#
_cell.length_a   1.000
_cell.length_b   1.000
_cell.length_c   1.000
_cell.angle_alpha   90.00
_cell.angle_beta   90.00
_cell.angle_gamma   90.00
#
_symmetry.space_group_name_H-M   'P 1'
#
loop_
_entity.id
_entity.type
_entity.pdbx_description
1 polymer ?
#
loop_
_entity_poly.entity_id
_entity_poly.type
_entity_poly.pdbx_seq_one_letter_code
_entity_poly.pdbx_strand_id
1 'polypeptide(L)'
;MTFIIPEWVYTLLNIPSKTIFTLLCTVLTVLFLKIFRIELNKWMVSIVFLIIMIPTQMFISNQYSQAWLHDHMTVITGSNEILEHSYENPVLLTTDDDLILFIEFPYEDVIPLQLTDDYSTNILLKPVTLEAESIRHLQQIHSNTTDVEFESQFFSIGYYLMDIIIPKLQNELENEAANLEVFLNEQQLNQKEVNELVKQHLHKVLDNTEKELFNLEIID
;
A
#
# COMPACT_ATOMS: atom_id res chain seq x y z
N MET A 1 -3.14 13.04 10.97
CA MET A 1 -1.88 13.82 10.80
C MET A 1 -0.77 12.88 10.40
N THR A 2 0.00 13.24 9.38
CA THR A 2 1.00 12.38 8.75
C THR A 2 2.34 13.11 8.63
N PHE A 3 3.44 12.44 8.97
CA PHE A 3 4.80 12.97 8.86
C PHE A 3 5.73 11.95 8.22
N ILE A 4 6.62 12.42 7.35
CA ILE A 4 7.70 11.62 6.79
C ILE A 4 9.03 12.16 7.31
N ILE A 5 9.82 11.31 7.96
CA ILE A 5 11.11 11.68 8.53
C ILE A 5 12.20 10.68 8.11
N PRO A 6 13.46 11.10 8.02
CA PRO A 6 14.57 10.17 7.82
C PRO A 6 14.68 9.16 8.97
N GLU A 7 15.07 7.93 8.67
CA GLU A 7 15.29 6.87 9.68
C GLU A 7 16.19 7.32 10.84
N TRP A 8 17.26 8.03 10.54
CA TRP A 8 18.22 8.46 11.56
C TRP A 8 17.59 9.46 12.54
N VAL A 9 16.68 10.33 12.06
CA VAL A 9 15.92 11.26 12.92
C VAL A 9 14.97 10.47 13.80
N TYR A 10 14.24 9.52 13.21
CA TYR A 10 13.34 8.64 13.96
C TYR A 10 14.09 7.91 15.07
N THR A 11 15.22 7.28 14.75
CA THR A 11 16.02 6.52 15.71
C THR A 11 16.56 7.40 16.84
N LEU A 12 17.08 8.60 16.49
CA LEU A 12 17.56 9.58 17.47
C LEU A 12 16.47 10.10 18.39
N LEU A 13 15.24 10.26 17.91
CA LEU A 13 14.14 10.76 18.73
C LEU A 13 13.48 9.64 19.55
N ASN A 14 13.37 8.44 19.01
CA ASN A 14 12.60 7.33 19.60
C ASN A 14 13.26 6.76 20.87
N ILE A 15 14.58 6.54 20.87
CA ILE A 15 15.28 5.95 22.03
C ILE A 15 15.28 6.90 23.24
N PRO A 16 15.66 8.18 23.10
CA PRO A 16 15.68 9.11 24.22
C PRO A 16 14.27 9.47 24.70
N SER A 17 13.30 9.64 23.79
CA SER A 17 11.91 9.96 24.19
C SER A 17 11.31 8.86 25.07
N LYS A 18 11.47 7.58 24.68
CA LYS A 18 11.05 6.43 25.50
C LYS A 18 11.71 6.42 26.88
N THR A 19 13.01 6.70 26.92
CA THR A 19 13.77 6.72 28.18
C THR A 19 13.34 7.87 29.08
N ILE A 20 13.22 9.09 28.54
CA ILE A 20 12.79 10.28 29.27
C ILE A 20 11.37 10.10 29.81
N PHE A 21 10.45 9.59 28.99
CA PHE A 21 9.07 9.38 29.42
C PHE A 21 8.97 8.30 30.51
N THR A 22 9.71 7.19 30.37
CA THR A 22 9.76 6.14 31.41
C THR A 22 10.32 6.68 32.72
N LEU A 23 11.39 7.48 32.66
CA LEU A 23 11.96 8.14 33.84
C LEU A 23 10.97 9.13 34.47
N LEU A 24 10.27 9.93 33.66
CA LEU A 24 9.26 10.87 34.13
C LEU A 24 8.13 10.15 34.87
N CYS A 25 7.56 9.10 34.28
CA CYS A 25 6.54 8.28 34.92
C CYS A 25 7.04 7.64 36.21
N THR A 26 8.28 7.12 36.21
CA THR A 26 8.91 6.56 37.42
C THR A 26 9.04 7.60 38.52
N VAL A 27 9.52 8.81 38.21
CA VAL A 27 9.63 9.91 39.17
C VAL A 27 8.25 10.29 39.72
N LEU A 28 7.25 10.43 38.86
CA LEU A 28 5.88 10.74 39.27
C LEU A 28 5.30 9.68 40.20
N THR A 29 5.49 8.39 39.89
CA THR A 29 5.03 7.29 40.76
C THR A 29 5.76 7.29 42.10
N VAL A 30 7.08 7.51 42.12
CA VAL A 30 7.85 7.62 43.37
C VAL A 30 7.38 8.81 44.21
N LEU A 31 7.15 9.97 43.59
CA LEU A 31 6.62 11.15 44.28
C LEU A 31 5.22 10.87 44.84
N PHE A 32 4.34 10.22 44.07
CA PHE A 32 3.02 9.80 44.52
C PHE A 32 3.11 8.88 45.75
N LEU A 33 3.96 7.85 45.72
CA LEU A 33 4.16 6.93 46.86
C LEU A 33 4.70 7.66 48.10
N LYS A 34 5.56 8.66 47.92
CA LYS A 34 6.03 9.52 49.02
C LYS A 34 4.91 10.35 49.66
N ILE A 35 3.91 10.79 48.89
CA ILE A 35 2.72 11.49 49.44
C ILE A 35 1.98 10.57 50.43
N PHE A 36 1.93 9.26 50.16
CA PHE A 36 1.38 8.25 51.06
C PHE A 36 2.35 7.76 52.15
N ARG A 37 3.51 8.43 52.30
CA ARG A 37 4.56 8.09 53.27
C ARG A 37 5.13 6.66 53.10
N ILE A 38 5.11 6.13 51.88
CA ILE A 38 5.74 4.85 51.56
C ILE A 38 7.23 5.12 51.29
N GLU A 39 8.10 4.58 52.13
CA GLU A 39 9.56 4.66 51.95
C GLU A 39 10.03 3.59 50.96
N LEU A 40 10.63 4.03 49.85
CA LEU A 40 11.19 3.14 48.84
C LEU A 40 12.71 3.08 48.96
N ASN A 41 13.24 1.88 49.14
CA ASN A 41 14.67 1.62 48.99
C ASN A 41 15.09 1.68 47.51
N LYS A 42 16.38 1.90 47.25
CA LYS A 42 16.93 2.03 45.88
C LYS A 42 16.50 0.87 44.95
N TRP A 43 16.51 -0.36 45.46
CA TRP A 43 16.14 -1.53 44.68
C TRP A 43 14.63 -1.57 44.34
N MET A 44 13.77 -1.02 45.21
CA MET A 44 12.34 -0.91 44.94
C MET A 44 12.05 0.13 43.86
N VAL A 45 12.84 1.20 43.76
CA VAL A 45 12.74 2.17 42.66
C VAL A 45 13.06 1.51 41.32
N SER A 46 14.07 0.64 41.28
CA SER A 46 14.38 -0.16 40.07
C SER A 46 13.22 -1.08 39.67
N ILE A 47 12.52 -1.69 40.63
CA ILE A 47 11.34 -2.51 40.35
C ILE A 47 10.21 -1.64 39.77
N VAL A 48 9.94 -0.49 40.37
CA VAL A 48 8.92 0.46 39.88
C VAL A 48 9.23 0.87 38.44
N PHE A 49 10.50 1.19 38.14
CA PHE A 49 10.94 1.50 36.78
C PHE A 49 10.64 0.36 35.80
N LEU A 50 11.02 -0.88 36.14
CA LEU A 50 10.77 -2.05 35.28
C LEU A 50 9.27 -2.27 35.01
N ILE A 51 8.43 -2.12 36.03
CA ILE A 51 6.98 -2.26 35.89
C ILE A 51 6.39 -1.18 34.99
N ILE A 52 6.88 0.06 35.09
CA ILE A 52 6.40 1.20 34.30
C ILE A 52 6.90 1.16 32.85
N MET A 53 8.07 0.55 32.61
CA MET A 53 8.68 0.48 31.29
C MET A 53 7.78 -0.21 30.25
N ILE A 54 7.17 -1.34 30.60
CA ILE A 54 6.32 -2.12 29.69
C ILE A 54 5.09 -1.32 29.21
N PRO A 55 4.20 -0.80 30.08
CA PRO A 55 3.04 -0.03 29.65
C PRO A 55 3.44 1.28 28.98
N THR A 56 4.55 1.90 29.38
CA THR A 56 5.09 3.09 28.70
C THR A 56 5.46 2.77 27.26
N GLN A 57 6.15 1.66 27.03
CA GLN A 57 6.55 1.23 25.71
C GLN A 57 5.33 0.96 24.82
N MET A 58 4.31 0.26 25.34
CA MET A 58 3.06 0.01 24.63
C MET A 58 2.28 1.31 24.34
N PHE A 59 2.24 2.24 25.29
CA PHE A 59 1.56 3.52 25.10
C PHE A 59 2.19 4.35 23.99
N ILE A 60 3.52 4.47 23.99
CA ILE A 60 4.26 5.25 22.98
C ILE A 60 4.16 4.59 21.60
N SER A 61 4.28 3.25 21.52
CA SER A 61 4.16 2.55 20.23
C SER A 61 2.78 2.66 19.59
N ASN A 62 1.73 2.88 20.40
CA ASN A 62 0.36 2.97 19.92
C ASN A 62 -0.10 4.40 19.62
N GLN A 63 0.74 5.43 19.79
CA GLN A 63 0.36 6.81 19.47
C GLN A 63 0.33 7.09 17.96
N TYR A 64 1.15 6.38 17.19
CA TYR A 64 1.28 6.55 15.76
C TYR A 64 1.39 5.18 15.09
N SER A 65 0.71 5.01 13.97
CA SER A 65 1.04 3.95 13.03
C SER A 65 2.37 4.30 12.35
N GLN A 66 3.20 3.29 12.10
CA GLN A 66 4.52 3.44 11.52
C GLN A 66 4.68 2.54 10.31
N ALA A 67 5.20 3.09 9.21
CA ALA A 67 5.53 2.34 8.00
C ALA A 67 6.89 2.80 7.46
N TRP A 68 7.63 1.87 6.88
CA TRP A 68 8.86 2.18 6.14
C TRP A 68 8.48 2.36 4.69
N LEU A 69 8.83 3.51 4.10
CA LEU A 69 8.52 3.76 2.69
C LEU A 69 9.73 3.36 1.83
N HIS A 70 9.43 2.89 0.62
CA HIS A 70 10.43 2.61 -0.41
C HIS A 70 10.56 3.80 -1.38
N ASP A 71 11.64 3.85 -2.16
CA ASP A 71 12.03 4.99 -3.01
C ASP A 71 11.04 5.33 -4.15
N HIS A 72 9.98 4.54 -4.32
CA HIS A 72 8.90 4.73 -5.30
C HIS A 72 7.52 4.71 -4.65
N MET A 73 7.44 4.97 -3.34
CA MET A 73 6.18 5.06 -2.62
C MET A 73 5.78 6.51 -2.40
N THR A 74 4.62 6.87 -2.92
CA THR A 74 3.98 8.15 -2.69
C THR A 74 2.90 8.00 -1.65
N VAL A 75 2.90 8.90 -0.66
CA VAL A 75 1.92 8.87 0.44
C VAL A 75 0.79 9.82 0.12
N ILE A 76 -0.44 9.31 0.09
CA ILE A 76 -1.64 10.12 -0.09
C ILE A 76 -2.40 10.12 1.24
N THR A 77 -2.48 11.28 1.87
CA THR A 77 -3.17 11.46 3.16
C THR A 77 -4.69 11.34 3.01
N GLY A 78 -5.40 11.16 4.13
CA GLY A 78 -6.88 11.17 4.15
C GLY A 78 -7.51 12.47 3.60
N SER A 79 -6.76 13.57 3.58
CA SER A 79 -7.17 14.84 2.96
C SER A 79 -6.81 14.97 1.47
N ASN A 80 -6.40 13.89 0.81
CA ASN A 80 -5.93 13.86 -0.59
C ASN A 80 -4.67 14.71 -0.85
N GLU A 81 -3.93 15.06 0.19
CA GLU A 81 -2.63 15.69 0.02
C GLU A 81 -1.59 14.61 -0.31
N ILE A 82 -0.85 14.84 -1.39
CA ILE A 82 0.27 14.02 -1.82
C ILE A 82 1.52 14.49 -1.07
N LEU A 83 2.12 13.58 -0.31
CA LEU A 83 3.37 13.82 0.40
C LEU A 83 4.49 13.09 -0.33
N GLU A 84 5.33 13.86 -1.00
CA GLU A 84 6.58 13.38 -1.60
C GLU A 84 7.67 13.29 -0.54
N HIS A 85 8.59 12.34 -0.70
CA HIS A 85 9.77 12.25 0.15
C HIS A 85 11.05 12.14 -0.69
N SER A 86 12.11 12.74 -0.20
CA SER A 86 13.43 12.73 -0.85
C SER A 86 14.50 12.02 -0.02
N TYR A 87 14.10 11.34 1.05
CA TYR A 87 15.02 10.67 1.97
C TYR A 87 15.27 9.24 1.53
N GLU A 88 16.48 8.75 1.77
CA GLU A 88 16.84 7.33 1.66
C GLU A 88 16.34 6.63 2.94
N ASN A 89 15.49 5.61 2.78
CA ASN A 89 14.82 4.88 3.88
C ASN A 89 14.00 5.78 4.84
N PRO A 90 12.96 6.48 4.37
CA PRO A 90 12.11 7.28 5.24
C PRO A 90 11.19 6.41 6.13
N VAL A 91 10.85 6.97 7.28
CA VAL A 91 9.83 6.45 8.18
C VAL A 91 8.60 7.35 8.10
N LEU A 92 7.47 6.75 7.77
CA LEU A 92 6.15 7.36 7.89
C LEU A 92 5.65 7.20 9.33
N LEU A 93 5.21 8.31 9.93
CA LEU A 93 4.48 8.34 11.20
C LEU A 93 3.12 8.98 10.96
N THR A 94 2.05 8.25 11.25
CA THR A 94 0.70 8.70 10.93
C THR A 94 -0.32 8.37 12.01
N THR A 95 -1.33 9.22 12.10
CA THR A 95 -2.57 9.03 12.85
C THR A 95 -3.79 8.98 11.93
N ASP A 96 -3.57 9.08 10.61
CA ASP A 96 -4.65 8.98 9.63
C ASP A 96 -4.90 7.52 9.32
N ASP A 97 -6.11 7.05 9.60
CA ASP A 97 -6.54 5.68 9.30
C ASP A 97 -6.78 5.47 7.79
N ASP A 98 -7.12 6.54 7.07
CA ASP A 98 -7.50 6.53 5.64
C ASP A 98 -6.34 6.91 4.67
N LEU A 99 -5.10 6.64 5.07
CA LEU A 99 -3.92 6.90 4.26
C LEU A 99 -3.77 5.86 3.14
N ILE A 100 -3.19 6.27 2.02
CA ILE A 100 -2.84 5.36 0.92
C ILE A 100 -1.33 5.44 0.67
N LEU A 101 -0.68 4.30 0.68
CA LEU A 101 0.71 4.07 0.28
C LEU A 101 0.69 3.64 -1.18
N PHE A 102 0.82 4.62 -2.08
CA PHE A 102 0.79 4.40 -3.51
C PHE A 102 2.17 3.99 -4.02
N ILE A 103 2.30 2.83 -4.65
CA ILE A 103 3.52 2.42 -5.32
C ILE A 103 3.49 2.99 -6.74
N GLU A 104 4.32 4.00 -6.99
CA GLU A 104 4.49 4.57 -8.32
C GLU A 104 5.15 3.55 -9.24
N PHE A 105 4.69 3.50 -10.50
CA PHE A 105 5.37 2.82 -11.59
C PHE A 105 6.16 3.85 -12.39
N PRO A 106 7.46 4.06 -12.08
CA PRO A 106 8.25 5.07 -12.79
C PRO A 106 8.69 4.60 -14.19
N TYR A 107 8.46 3.33 -14.53
CA TYR A 107 8.87 2.71 -15.78
C TYR A 107 7.72 1.97 -16.46
N GLU A 108 7.88 1.74 -17.75
CA GLU A 108 7.00 0.85 -18.50
C GLU A 108 7.19 -0.59 -18.01
N ASP A 109 6.09 -1.27 -17.72
CA ASP A 109 6.11 -2.67 -17.28
C ASP A 109 5.35 -3.55 -18.28
N VAL A 110 5.79 -4.79 -18.44
CA VAL A 110 5.19 -5.74 -19.38
C VAL A 110 4.56 -6.87 -18.59
N ILE A 111 3.23 -6.94 -18.65
CA ILE A 111 2.46 -7.96 -17.97
C ILE A 111 2.06 -9.03 -18.98
N PRO A 112 2.58 -10.26 -18.84
CA PRO A 112 2.19 -11.36 -19.71
C PRO A 112 0.76 -11.81 -19.35
N LEU A 113 -0.10 -11.85 -20.34
CA LEU A 113 -1.43 -12.43 -20.27
C LEU A 113 -1.45 -13.74 -21.05
N GLN A 114 -1.61 -14.85 -20.34
CA GLN A 114 -1.84 -16.16 -20.95
C GLN A 114 -3.33 -16.31 -21.26
N LEU A 115 -3.66 -16.62 -22.52
CA LEU A 115 -5.04 -16.84 -22.98
C LEU A 115 -5.35 -18.34 -23.10
N THR A 116 -4.43 -19.11 -23.70
CA THR A 116 -4.43 -20.59 -23.80
C THR A 116 -2.99 -21.09 -23.85
N ASP A 117 -2.73 -22.40 -23.80
CA ASP A 117 -1.36 -22.95 -23.89
C ASP A 117 -0.54 -22.43 -25.08
N ASP A 118 -1.19 -22.22 -26.24
CA ASP A 118 -0.53 -21.78 -27.48
C ASP A 118 -0.59 -20.27 -27.74
N TYR A 119 -1.37 -19.50 -26.97
CA TYR A 119 -1.58 -18.07 -27.21
C TYR A 119 -1.38 -17.26 -25.92
N SER A 120 -0.45 -16.31 -26.00
CA SER A 120 -0.21 -15.32 -24.97
C SER A 120 -0.09 -13.95 -25.62
N THR A 121 -0.34 -12.90 -24.84
CA THR A 121 -0.16 -11.52 -25.26
C THR A 121 0.51 -10.75 -24.15
N ASN A 122 1.20 -9.68 -24.49
CA ASN A 122 1.84 -8.80 -23.53
C ASN A 122 1.05 -7.50 -23.42
N ILE A 123 0.72 -7.10 -22.19
CA ILE A 123 0.13 -5.81 -21.90
C ILE A 123 1.26 -4.90 -21.41
N LEU A 124 1.59 -3.89 -22.22
CA LEU A 124 2.49 -2.82 -21.84
C LEU A 124 1.72 -1.81 -20.99
N LEU A 125 2.10 -1.71 -19.72
CA LEU A 125 1.64 -0.69 -18.80
C LEU A 125 2.60 0.51 -18.90
N LYS A 126 2.09 1.65 -19.36
CA LYS A 126 2.87 2.90 -19.41
C LYS A 126 2.67 3.72 -18.14
N PRO A 127 3.68 4.48 -17.70
CA PRO A 127 3.55 5.37 -16.55
C PRO A 127 2.47 6.42 -16.83
N VAL A 128 1.57 6.63 -15.86
CA VAL A 128 0.55 7.69 -15.91
C VAL A 128 0.61 8.48 -14.61
N THR A 129 0.65 9.80 -14.71
CA THR A 129 0.50 10.69 -13.55
C THR A 129 -0.99 10.77 -13.20
N LEU A 130 -1.36 10.27 -12.02
CA LEU A 130 -2.75 10.28 -11.56
C LEU A 130 -2.96 11.32 -10.47
N GLU A 131 -4.14 11.94 -10.46
CA GLU A 131 -4.58 12.77 -9.34
C GLU A 131 -4.91 11.90 -8.12
N ALA A 132 -4.69 12.43 -6.91
CA ALA A 132 -4.92 11.71 -5.66
C ALA A 132 -6.36 11.17 -5.53
N GLU A 133 -7.35 11.89 -6.05
CA GLU A 133 -8.76 11.49 -6.03
C GLU A 133 -9.00 10.25 -6.89
N SER A 134 -8.39 10.18 -8.07
CA SER A 134 -8.46 9.01 -8.96
C SER A 134 -7.81 7.79 -8.33
N ILE A 135 -6.63 7.96 -7.72
CA ILE A 135 -5.95 6.87 -7.01
C ILE A 135 -6.82 6.33 -5.87
N ARG A 136 -7.43 7.22 -5.08
CA ARG A 136 -8.33 6.84 -3.99
C ARG A 136 -9.55 6.10 -4.51
N HIS A 137 -10.14 6.54 -5.62
CA HIS A 137 -11.29 5.85 -6.21
C HIS A 137 -10.96 4.41 -6.61
N LEU A 138 -9.84 4.20 -7.30
CA LEU A 138 -9.39 2.85 -7.69
C LEU A 138 -9.04 1.98 -6.48
N GLN A 139 -8.37 2.54 -5.48
CA GLN A 139 -8.06 1.85 -4.24
C GLN A 139 -9.33 1.38 -3.53
N GLN A 140 -10.38 2.21 -3.49
CA GLN A 140 -11.66 1.82 -2.88
C GLN A 140 -12.29 0.64 -3.61
N ILE A 141 -12.27 0.64 -4.95
CA ILE A 141 -12.77 -0.48 -5.75
C ILE A 141 -11.98 -1.75 -5.43
N HIS A 142 -10.65 -1.68 -5.43
CA HIS A 142 -9.76 -2.82 -5.12
C HIS A 142 -10.00 -3.38 -3.71
N SER A 143 -10.13 -2.49 -2.71
CA SER A 143 -10.38 -2.88 -1.32
C SER A 143 -11.72 -3.58 -1.11
N ASN A 144 -12.73 -3.28 -1.94
CA ASN A 144 -14.04 -3.96 -1.86
C ASN A 144 -14.00 -5.37 -2.46
N THR A 145 -12.97 -5.69 -3.24
CA THR A 145 -12.82 -6.97 -3.93
C THR A 145 -11.80 -7.89 -3.27
N THR A 146 -10.95 -7.37 -2.36
CA THR A 146 -9.95 -8.14 -1.63
C THR A 146 -10.38 -8.33 -0.17
N ASP A 147 -10.52 -9.58 0.29
CA ASP A 147 -10.88 -9.91 1.68
C ASP A 147 -9.72 -9.69 2.69
N VAL A 148 -8.62 -9.08 2.26
CA VAL A 148 -7.39 -8.94 3.06
C VAL A 148 -7.35 -7.57 3.73
N GLU A 149 -7.92 -7.47 4.94
CA GLU A 149 -7.94 -6.23 5.77
C GLU A 149 -6.54 -5.57 5.91
N PHE A 150 -5.47 -6.37 5.90
CA PHE A 150 -4.10 -5.93 6.17
C PHE A 150 -3.39 -5.25 4.98
N GLU A 151 -3.94 -5.31 3.77
CA GLU A 151 -3.36 -4.71 2.56
C GLU A 151 -4.10 -3.45 2.10
N SER A 152 -5.19 -3.06 2.79
CA SER A 152 -6.07 -1.96 2.37
C SER A 152 -5.37 -0.61 2.16
N GLN A 153 -4.28 -0.33 2.88
CA GLN A 153 -3.54 0.93 2.75
C GLN A 153 -2.51 0.92 1.61
N PHE A 154 -2.07 -0.25 1.15
CA PHE A 154 -1.10 -0.33 0.05
C PHE A 154 -1.86 -0.42 -1.27
N PHE A 155 -1.53 0.46 -2.20
CA PHE A 155 -2.17 0.47 -3.50
C PHE A 155 -1.15 0.62 -4.62
N SER A 156 -1.36 -0.16 -5.68
CA SER A 156 -0.49 -0.23 -6.84
C SER A 156 -1.36 -0.43 -8.08
N ILE A 157 -1.13 0.38 -9.12
CA ILE A 157 -1.84 0.25 -10.40
C ILE A 157 -1.64 -1.15 -11.01
N GLY A 158 -0.43 -1.71 -10.89
CA GLY A 158 -0.14 -3.06 -11.35
C GLY A 158 -0.95 -4.14 -10.62
N TYR A 159 -1.13 -4.01 -9.29
CA TYR A 159 -1.99 -4.92 -8.54
C TYR A 159 -3.46 -4.76 -8.93
N TYR A 160 -3.96 -3.54 -9.08
CA TYR A 160 -5.32 -3.31 -9.60
C TYR A 160 -5.54 -3.98 -10.96
N LEU A 161 -4.57 -3.85 -11.87
CA LEU A 161 -4.63 -4.45 -13.19
C LEU A 161 -4.67 -5.98 -13.12
N MET A 162 -3.81 -6.59 -12.30
CA MET A 162 -3.73 -8.04 -12.13
C MET A 162 -4.93 -8.65 -11.42
N ASP A 163 -5.47 -7.97 -10.41
CA ASP A 163 -6.50 -8.54 -9.54
C ASP A 163 -7.91 -8.25 -10.07
N ILE A 164 -8.10 -7.15 -10.80
CA ILE A 164 -9.42 -6.66 -11.22
C ILE A 164 -9.58 -6.71 -12.73
N ILE A 165 -8.72 -6.02 -13.46
CA ILE A 165 -8.91 -5.83 -14.91
C ILE A 165 -8.65 -7.11 -15.68
N ILE A 166 -7.54 -7.80 -15.42
CA ILE A 166 -7.17 -9.02 -16.14
C ILE A 166 -8.21 -10.13 -15.93
N PRO A 167 -8.68 -10.43 -14.70
CA PRO A 167 -9.72 -11.43 -14.49
C PRO A 167 -11.05 -11.04 -15.15
N LYS A 168 -11.45 -9.76 -15.12
CA LYS A 168 -12.63 -9.28 -15.85
C LYS A 168 -12.47 -9.48 -17.36
N LEU A 169 -11.29 -9.19 -17.89
CA LEU A 169 -10.97 -9.38 -19.31
C LEU A 169 -11.01 -10.85 -19.71
N GLN A 170 -10.40 -11.74 -18.92
CA GLN A 170 -10.45 -13.18 -19.16
C GLN A 170 -11.88 -13.69 -19.15
N ASN A 171 -12.70 -13.29 -18.17
CA ASN A 171 -14.09 -13.69 -18.09
C ASN A 171 -14.93 -13.15 -19.27
N GLU A 172 -14.71 -11.90 -19.70
CA GLU A 172 -15.41 -11.35 -20.87
C GLU A 172 -15.01 -12.09 -22.15
N LEU A 173 -13.72 -12.39 -22.32
CA LEU A 173 -13.21 -13.17 -23.45
C LEU A 173 -13.77 -14.60 -23.45
N GLU A 174 -13.85 -15.25 -22.29
CA GLU A 174 -14.48 -16.57 -22.12
C GLU A 174 -15.98 -16.54 -22.42
N ASN A 175 -16.69 -15.48 -22.03
CA ASN A 175 -18.13 -15.36 -22.22
C ASN A 175 -18.53 -15.00 -23.66
N GLU A 176 -17.77 -14.10 -24.32
CA GLU A 176 -18.05 -13.68 -25.70
C GLU A 176 -17.66 -14.77 -26.71
N ALA A 177 -16.67 -15.59 -26.36
CA ALA A 177 -16.25 -16.75 -27.13
C ALA A 177 -16.27 -18.01 -26.24
N ALA A 178 -17.46 -18.58 -26.00
CA ALA A 178 -17.73 -19.73 -25.12
C ALA A 178 -16.94 -21.05 -25.40
N ASN A 179 -15.88 -20.98 -26.21
CA ASN A 179 -14.70 -21.80 -26.08
C ASN A 179 -13.54 -21.01 -26.71
N LEU A 180 -12.79 -20.22 -25.93
CA LEU A 180 -11.62 -19.48 -26.41
C LEU A 180 -10.65 -20.43 -27.13
N GLU A 181 -10.49 -21.64 -26.61
CA GLU A 181 -9.71 -22.71 -27.21
C GLU A 181 -10.30 -23.23 -28.53
N VAL A 182 -11.63 -23.30 -28.70
CA VAL A 182 -12.25 -23.69 -29.98
C VAL A 182 -12.19 -22.53 -30.98
N PHE A 183 -12.40 -21.29 -30.55
CA PHE A 183 -12.32 -20.12 -31.41
C PHE A 183 -10.88 -19.92 -31.93
N LEU A 184 -9.88 -20.01 -31.05
CA LEU A 184 -8.45 -19.85 -31.39
C LEU A 184 -7.83 -21.06 -32.10
N ASN A 185 -8.39 -22.27 -31.96
CA ASN A 185 -7.92 -23.47 -32.66
C ASN A 185 -8.68 -23.74 -33.98
N GLU A 186 -9.97 -23.42 -34.08
CA GLU A 186 -10.76 -23.60 -35.32
C GLU A 186 -10.54 -22.46 -36.32
N GLN A 187 -10.39 -21.22 -35.83
CA GLN A 187 -9.86 -20.13 -36.65
C GLN A 187 -8.35 -20.14 -36.41
N GLN A 188 -7.57 -20.49 -37.43
CA GLN A 188 -6.12 -20.29 -37.41
C GLN A 188 -5.80 -18.80 -37.37
N LEU A 189 -6.01 -18.17 -36.22
CA LEU A 189 -5.73 -16.77 -36.03
C LEU A 189 -4.22 -16.60 -35.88
N ASN A 190 -3.70 -15.60 -36.58
CA ASN A 190 -2.34 -15.17 -36.33
C ASN A 190 -2.27 -14.34 -35.03
N GLN A 191 -1.09 -14.24 -34.44
CA GLN A 191 -0.88 -13.48 -33.20
C GLN A 191 -1.43 -12.04 -33.27
N LYS A 192 -1.37 -11.41 -34.44
CA LYS A 192 -1.88 -10.05 -34.64
C LYS A 192 -3.41 -9.98 -34.50
N GLU A 193 -4.13 -10.97 -34.99
CA GLU A 193 -5.59 -11.07 -34.83
C GLU A 193 -5.98 -11.33 -33.37
N VAL A 194 -5.18 -12.13 -32.65
CA VAL A 194 -5.35 -12.34 -31.21
C VAL A 194 -5.13 -11.02 -30.45
N ASN A 195 -4.06 -10.28 -30.75
CA ASN A 195 -3.75 -9.00 -30.12
C ASN A 195 -4.87 -7.96 -30.36
N GLU A 196 -5.42 -7.89 -31.58
CA GLU A 196 -6.55 -7.01 -31.89
C GLU A 196 -7.84 -7.42 -31.14
N LEU A 197 -8.08 -8.72 -30.99
CA LEU A 197 -9.23 -9.22 -30.24
C LEU A 197 -9.13 -8.84 -28.76
N VAL A 198 -7.98 -9.07 -28.14
CA VAL A 198 -7.75 -8.68 -26.74
C VAL A 198 -7.89 -7.16 -26.59
N LYS A 199 -7.39 -6.37 -27.53
CA LYS A 199 -7.48 -4.91 -27.49
C LYS A 199 -8.93 -4.41 -27.53
N GLN A 200 -9.77 -5.02 -28.37
CA GLN A 200 -11.19 -4.69 -28.46
C GLN A 200 -11.92 -4.99 -27.14
N HIS A 201 -11.65 -6.13 -26.52
CA HIS A 201 -12.31 -6.51 -25.26
C HIS A 201 -11.77 -5.73 -24.07
N LEU A 202 -10.48 -5.41 -24.05
CA LEU A 202 -9.88 -4.53 -23.06
C LEU A 202 -10.60 -3.16 -23.05
N HIS A 203 -10.90 -2.60 -24.22
CA HIS A 203 -11.69 -1.37 -24.31
C HIS A 203 -13.16 -1.52 -23.86
N LYS A 204 -13.74 -2.72 -23.88
CA LYS A 204 -15.10 -2.97 -23.36
C LYS A 204 -15.11 -3.08 -21.84
N VAL A 205 -14.10 -3.73 -21.27
CA VAL A 205 -14.00 -4.01 -19.82
C VAL A 205 -13.66 -2.76 -19.02
N LEU A 206 -12.82 -1.89 -19.57
CA LEU A 206 -12.44 -0.65 -18.89
C LEU A 206 -13.61 0.36 -18.91
N ASP A 207 -13.97 0.87 -17.74
CA ASP A 207 -14.87 2.02 -17.65
C ASP A 207 -14.18 3.34 -18.08
N ASN A 208 -14.92 4.46 -18.11
CA ASN A 208 -14.35 5.73 -18.55
C ASN A 208 -13.23 6.24 -17.63
N THR A 209 -13.34 5.99 -16.33
CA THR A 209 -12.34 6.36 -15.34
C THR A 209 -11.10 5.49 -15.52
N GLU A 210 -11.23 4.18 -15.65
CA GLU A 210 -10.14 3.25 -15.91
C GLU A 210 -9.43 3.55 -17.25
N LYS A 211 -10.17 3.91 -18.30
CA LYS A 211 -9.59 4.32 -19.61
C LYS A 211 -8.73 5.57 -19.54
N GLU A 212 -9.05 6.51 -18.66
CA GLU A 212 -8.28 7.73 -18.47
C GLU A 212 -7.01 7.48 -17.63
N LEU A 213 -7.01 6.42 -16.82
CA LEU A 213 -5.96 6.14 -15.83
C LEU A 213 -4.97 5.05 -16.28
N PHE A 214 -5.38 4.17 -17.20
CA PHE A 214 -4.56 3.10 -17.73
C PHE A 214 -4.17 3.38 -19.19
N ASN A 215 -2.92 3.78 -19.42
CA ASN A 215 -2.36 3.83 -20.77
C ASN A 215 -1.79 2.45 -21.13
N LEU A 216 -2.69 1.55 -21.55
CA LEU A 216 -2.36 0.18 -21.92
C LEU A 216 -2.13 0.06 -23.42
N GLU A 217 -1.01 -0.54 -23.78
CA GLU A 217 -0.75 -0.94 -25.17
C GLU A 217 -0.55 -2.44 -25.23
N ILE A 218 -1.23 -3.10 -26.17
CA ILE A 218 -0.96 -4.51 -26.44
C ILE A 218 0.22 -4.59 -27.39
N ILE A 219 1.27 -5.30 -26.98
CA ILE A 219 2.50 -5.45 -27.74
C ILE A 219 2.71 -6.92 -28.13
N ASP A 220 3.42 -7.13 -29.24
CA ASP A 220 3.77 -8.44 -29.80
C ASP A 220 4.83 -9.17 -28.95
#